data_AF-A0A2V6E7I2-F1
#
_entry.id   AF-A0A2V6E7I2-F1
#
_cell.length_a   1.000
_cell.length_b   1.000
_cell.length_c   1.000
_cell.angle_alpha   90.00
_cell.angle_beta   90.00
_cell.angle_gamma   90.00
#
_symmetry.space_group_name_H-M   'P 1'
#
loop_
_entity.id
_entity.type
_entity.pdbx_description
1 polymer ?
#
loop_
_entity_poly.entity_id
_entity_poly.type
_entity_poly.pdbx_seq_one_letter_code
_entity_poly.pdbx_strand_id
1 'polypeptide(L)'
;MSVLRDKTTGTAQFRGALEQIAILLLTEASKDWPTLASEIETPLAPMRGAILTRPVVFVPILRAGLGLLEGMLRVVPEAEVGHIGLYRDEVTLRPVNYYCRLPAGLAQSHVVLLDPMLATGRSATEAATLLKAQGATSIQFICVVACEIG
;
A
#
# COMPACT_ATOMS: atom_id res chain seq x y z
N MET A 1 8.44 16.15 4.41
CA MET A 1 9.74 15.57 3.99
C MET A 1 10.88 15.86 4.93
N SER A 2 11.10 17.10 5.40
CA SER A 2 12.22 17.42 6.31
C SER A 2 12.22 16.58 7.60
N VAL A 3 11.05 16.43 8.26
CA VAL A 3 10.89 15.58 9.46
C VAL A 3 11.30 14.13 9.21
N LEU A 4 10.90 13.52 8.08
CA LEU A 4 11.28 12.13 7.77
C LEU A 4 12.77 11.95 7.43
N ARG A 5 13.51 13.03 7.17
CA ARG A 5 14.92 12.99 6.74
C ARG A 5 15.89 13.55 7.76
N ASP A 6 15.41 14.31 8.74
CA ASP A 6 16.25 14.84 9.81
C ASP A 6 16.60 13.74 10.80
N LYS A 7 17.91 13.46 10.94
CA LYS A 7 18.48 12.47 11.86
C LYS A 7 18.15 12.73 13.34
N THR A 8 17.75 13.95 13.69
CA THR A 8 17.41 14.35 15.07
C THR A 8 15.93 14.16 15.40
N THR A 9 15.11 13.83 14.40
CA THR A 9 13.67 13.57 14.59
C THR A 9 13.44 12.36 15.49
N GLY A 10 12.64 12.54 16.54
CA GLY A 10 12.25 11.45 17.43
C GLY A 10 11.26 10.48 16.80
N THR A 11 11.24 9.23 17.27
CA THR A 11 10.43 8.12 16.72
C THR A 11 8.94 8.45 16.59
N ALA A 12 8.34 9.11 17.59
CA ALA A 12 6.92 9.46 17.56
C ALA A 12 6.60 10.48 16.46
N GLN A 13 7.46 11.49 16.31
CA GLN A 13 7.30 12.52 15.28
C GLN A 13 7.53 11.94 13.88
N PHE A 14 8.52 11.05 13.72
CA PHE A 14 8.75 10.33 12.48
C PHE A 14 7.52 9.50 12.07
N ARG A 15 6.97 8.71 13.01
CA ARG A 15 5.79 7.88 12.74
C ARG A 15 4.58 8.72 12.34
N GLY A 16 4.29 9.78 13.09
CA GLY A 16 3.19 10.68 12.76
C GLY A 16 3.34 11.35 11.38
N ALA A 17 4.57 11.75 11.02
CA ALA A 17 4.85 12.31 9.69
C ALA A 17 4.70 11.26 8.58
N LEU A 18 5.07 10.01 8.84
CA LEU A 18 4.94 8.90 7.89
C LEU A 18 3.47 8.56 7.63
N GLU A 19 2.66 8.49 8.69
CA GLU A 19 1.21 8.29 8.59
C GLU A 19 0.54 9.40 7.77
N GLN A 20 0.88 10.67 8.03
CA GLN A 20 0.35 11.80 7.26
C GLN A 20 0.71 11.73 5.78
N ILE A 21 1.95 11.37 5.45
CA ILE A 21 2.37 11.20 4.07
C ILE A 21 1.64 10.02 3.41
N ALA A 22 1.41 8.92 4.13
CA ALA A 22 0.68 7.78 3.61
C ALA A 22 -0.75 8.14 3.16
N ILE A 23 -1.44 8.99 3.93
CA ILE A 23 -2.78 9.50 3.58
C ILE A 23 -2.74 10.29 2.26
N LEU A 24 -1.77 11.20 2.12
CA LEU A 24 -1.63 12.04 0.93
C LEU A 24 -1.30 11.20 -0.32
N LEU A 25 -0.37 10.25 -0.18
CA LEU A 25 0.03 9.36 -1.28
C LEU A 25 -1.12 8.47 -1.73
N LEU A 26 -1.90 7.91 -0.79
CA LEU A 26 -3.04 7.07 -1.14
C LEU A 26 -4.13 7.88 -1.85
N THR A 27 -4.44 9.08 -1.35
CA THR A 27 -5.42 9.97 -1.99
C THR A 27 -5.06 10.20 -3.47
N GLU A 28 -3.81 10.54 -3.75
CA GLU A 28 -3.32 10.75 -5.11
C GLU A 28 -3.32 9.44 -5.93
N ALA A 29 -2.88 8.32 -5.35
CA ALA A 29 -2.84 7.03 -6.03
C ALA A 29 -4.24 6.48 -6.36
N SER A 30 -5.25 6.85 -5.58
CA SER A 30 -6.64 6.40 -5.72
C SER A 30 -7.51 7.26 -6.63
N LYS A 31 -7.01 8.42 -7.09
CA LYS A 31 -7.82 9.42 -7.80
C LYS A 31 -8.51 8.89 -9.06
N ASP A 32 -7.87 7.95 -9.74
CA ASP A 32 -8.32 7.37 -11.01
C ASP A 32 -8.97 5.99 -10.82
N TRP A 33 -9.27 5.59 -9.57
CA TRP A 33 -9.94 4.32 -9.32
C TRP A 33 -11.38 4.34 -9.86
N PRO A 34 -11.80 3.32 -10.63
CA PRO A 34 -13.12 3.31 -11.22
C PRO A 34 -14.21 3.24 -10.15
N THR A 35 -15.23 4.07 -10.30
CA THR A 35 -16.40 4.13 -9.42
C THR A 35 -17.68 3.77 -10.16
N LEU A 36 -18.67 3.29 -9.42
CA LEU A 36 -20.04 3.12 -9.88
C LEU A 36 -20.92 4.17 -9.22
N ALA A 37 -21.88 4.69 -9.98
CA ALA A 37 -22.93 5.52 -9.42
C ALA A 37 -23.81 4.65 -8.51
N SER A 38 -24.10 5.16 -7.31
CA SER A 38 -24.97 4.51 -6.34
C SER A 38 -26.05 5.50 -5.90
N GLU A 39 -27.32 5.09 -5.96
CA GLU A 39 -28.41 5.89 -5.41
C GLU A 39 -28.45 5.70 -3.90
N ILE A 40 -28.42 6.80 -3.17
CA ILE A 40 -28.47 6.82 -1.70
C ILE A 40 -29.58 7.77 -1.24
N GLU A 41 -30.22 7.43 -0.14
CA GLU A 41 -31.09 8.35 0.58
C GLU A 41 -30.28 9.13 1.61
N THR A 42 -30.39 10.46 1.57
CA THR A 42 -29.84 11.33 2.62
C THR A 42 -30.97 11.82 3.53
N PRO A 43 -30.67 12.39 4.71
CA PRO A 43 -31.69 12.97 5.56
C PRO A 43 -32.54 14.09 4.91
N LEU A 44 -32.08 14.66 3.78
CA LEU A 44 -32.78 15.74 3.09
C LEU A 44 -33.50 15.29 1.80
N ALA A 45 -32.85 14.43 1.01
CA ALA A 45 -33.39 13.93 -0.26
C ALA A 45 -32.57 12.74 -0.82
N PRO A 46 -33.13 11.97 -1.77
CA PRO A 46 -32.35 11.04 -2.57
C PRO A 46 -31.26 11.76 -3.38
N MET A 47 -30.07 11.17 -3.49
CA MET A 47 -28.98 11.67 -4.34
C MET A 47 -28.20 10.52 -4.99
N ARG A 48 -27.43 10.85 -6.03
CA ARG A 48 -26.48 9.92 -6.65
C ARG A 48 -25.08 10.14 -6.06
N GLY A 49 -24.59 9.16 -5.32
CA GLY A 49 -23.21 9.07 -4.85
C GLY A 49 -22.34 8.21 -5.78
N ALA A 50 -21.10 7.99 -5.35
CA ALA A 50 -20.14 7.12 -6.02
C ALA A 50 -19.54 6.13 -5.02
N ILE A 51 -19.37 4.89 -5.46
CA ILE A 51 -18.70 3.82 -4.70
C ILE A 51 -17.60 3.22 -5.55
N LEU A 52 -16.53 2.70 -4.92
CA LEU A 52 -15.48 1.99 -5.66
C LEU A 52 -16.04 0.72 -6.31
N THR A 53 -15.59 0.45 -7.54
CA THR A 53 -15.97 -0.76 -8.30
C THR A 53 -15.39 -2.05 -7.71
N ARG A 54 -14.28 -1.94 -6.97
CA ARG A 54 -13.47 -3.06 -6.49
C ARG A 54 -13.04 -2.82 -5.05
N PRO A 55 -12.94 -3.88 -4.22
CA PRO A 55 -12.36 -3.76 -2.90
C PRO A 55 -10.87 -3.40 -2.99
N VAL A 56 -10.34 -2.81 -1.91
CA VAL A 56 -8.92 -2.44 -1.80
C VAL A 56 -8.21 -3.47 -0.93
N VAL A 57 -7.01 -3.88 -1.34
CA VAL A 57 -6.15 -4.76 -0.55
C VAL A 57 -4.80 -4.09 -0.35
N PHE A 58 -4.48 -3.75 0.89
CA PHE A 58 -3.17 -3.24 1.26
C PHE A 58 -2.20 -4.39 1.51
N VAL A 59 -1.00 -4.32 0.95
CA VAL A 59 0.03 -5.35 1.10
C VAL A 59 1.35 -4.70 1.53
N PRO A 60 1.59 -4.49 2.83
CA PRO A 60 2.90 -4.10 3.32
C PRO A 60 3.97 -5.17 3.08
N ILE A 61 5.11 -4.74 2.55
CA ILE A 61 6.36 -5.50 2.61
C ILE A 61 6.94 -5.34 4.02
N LEU A 62 7.03 -6.47 4.73
CA LEU A 62 7.50 -6.47 6.10
C LEU A 62 9.00 -6.17 6.15
N ARG A 63 9.45 -5.34 7.11
CA ARG A 63 8.65 -4.67 8.15
C ARG A 63 8.27 -3.23 7.81
N ALA A 64 9.01 -2.60 6.90
CA ALA A 64 8.96 -1.15 6.70
C ALA A 64 7.59 -0.66 6.19
N GLY A 65 6.89 -1.47 5.39
CA GLY A 65 5.56 -1.14 4.86
C GLY A 65 4.49 -0.92 5.93
N LEU A 66 4.66 -1.45 7.15
CA LEU A 66 3.69 -1.29 8.24
C LEU A 66 3.51 0.18 8.66
N GLY A 67 4.56 1.00 8.52
CA GLY A 67 4.46 2.42 8.86
C GLY A 67 3.54 3.23 7.94
N LEU A 68 3.26 2.72 6.73
CA LEU A 68 2.32 3.32 5.79
C LEU A 68 0.89 2.81 6.00
N LEU A 69 0.76 1.54 6.38
CA LEU A 69 -0.53 0.85 6.52
C LEU A 69 -1.49 1.60 7.45
N GLU A 70 -1.01 2.05 8.61
CA GLU A 70 -1.85 2.74 9.60
C GLU A 70 -2.50 4.01 9.03
N GLY A 71 -1.74 4.82 8.27
CA GLY A 71 -2.29 6.01 7.61
C GLY A 71 -3.29 5.66 6.51
N MET A 72 -3.03 4.60 5.75
CA MET A 72 -3.89 4.19 4.63
C MET A 72 -5.23 3.58 5.07
N LEU A 73 -5.23 2.81 6.15
CA LEU A 73 -6.47 2.29 6.75
C LEU A 73 -7.37 3.38 7.32
N ARG A 74 -6.85 4.58 7.62
CA ARG A 74 -7.69 5.73 7.98
C ARG A 74 -8.45 6.30 6.79
N VAL A 75 -7.95 6.09 5.56
CA VAL A 75 -8.59 6.56 4.33
C VAL A 75 -9.58 5.51 3.80
N VAL A 76 -9.20 4.22 3.83
CA VAL A 76 -10.05 3.10 3.41
C VAL A 76 -10.13 2.06 4.55
N PRO A 77 -10.99 2.27 5.55
CA PRO A 77 -11.10 1.39 6.72
C PRO A 77 -11.52 -0.05 6.41
N GLU A 78 -12.29 -0.25 5.34
CA GLU A 78 -12.80 -1.54 4.88
C GLU A 78 -11.80 -2.37 4.08
N ALA A 79 -10.61 -1.82 3.79
CA ALA A 79 -9.60 -2.52 3.00
C ALA A 79 -9.10 -3.78 3.72
N GLU A 80 -8.97 -4.87 2.98
CA GLU A 80 -8.33 -6.07 3.50
C GLU A 80 -6.80 -5.90 3.53
N VAL A 81 -6.12 -6.66 4.40
CA VAL A 81 -4.66 -6.56 4.54
C VAL A 81 -3.99 -7.90 4.29
N GLY A 82 -3.18 -7.94 3.23
CA GLY A 82 -2.23 -9.00 2.96
C GLY A 82 -0.84 -8.65 3.48
N HIS A 83 0.01 -9.64 3.73
CA HIS A 83 1.35 -9.41 4.25
C HIS A 83 2.37 -10.24 3.49
N ILE A 84 3.47 -9.60 3.10
CA ILE A 84 4.60 -10.26 2.45
C ILE A 84 5.87 -9.98 3.26
N GLY A 85 6.53 -11.03 3.72
CA GLY A 85 7.82 -10.98 4.40
C GLY A 85 8.93 -11.44 3.47
N LEU A 86 9.82 -10.52 3.13
CA LEU A 86 11.02 -10.78 2.34
C LEU A 86 12.25 -10.38 3.15
N TYR A 87 13.26 -11.25 3.17
CA TYR A 87 14.61 -10.86 3.56
C TYR A 87 15.58 -11.27 2.47
N ARG A 88 16.80 -10.72 2.53
CA ARG A 88 17.87 -11.08 1.62
C ARG A 88 18.78 -12.07 2.31
N ASP A 89 18.98 -13.23 1.72
CA ASP A 89 19.99 -14.16 2.18
C ASP A 89 21.39 -13.52 2.04
N GLU A 90 22.16 -13.46 3.12
CA GLU A 90 23.41 -12.71 3.17
C GLU A 90 24.52 -13.33 2.31
N VAL A 91 24.42 -14.62 2.00
CA VAL A 91 25.42 -15.39 1.25
C VAL A 91 25.10 -15.40 -0.24
N THR A 92 23.88 -15.84 -0.58
CA THR A 92 23.42 -16.00 -1.96
C THR A 92 22.88 -14.71 -2.56
N LEU A 93 22.61 -13.70 -1.72
CA LEU A 93 22.01 -12.43 -2.10
C LEU A 93 20.64 -12.54 -2.75
N ARG A 94 20.00 -13.72 -2.68
CA ARG A 94 18.67 -14.00 -3.21
C ARG A 94 17.60 -13.56 -2.22
N PRO A 95 16.44 -13.09 -2.71
CA PRO A 95 15.29 -12.85 -1.85
C PRO A 95 14.75 -14.18 -1.32
N VAL A 96 14.49 -14.24 -0.01
CA VAL A 96 13.83 -15.36 0.64
C VAL A 96 12.47 -14.89 1.14
N ASN A 97 11.42 -15.52 0.62
CA ASN A 97 10.06 -15.34 1.11
C ASN A 97 9.85 -16.21 2.34
N TYR A 98 9.83 -15.56 3.51
CA TYR A 98 9.63 -16.26 4.79
C TYR A 98 8.18 -16.19 5.28
N TYR A 99 7.36 -15.33 4.68
CA TYR A 99 5.98 -15.16 5.06
C TYR A 99 5.16 -14.58 3.90
N CYS A 100 4.08 -15.24 3.54
CA CYS A 100 3.14 -14.71 2.56
C CYS A 100 1.74 -15.16 2.94
N ARG A 101 0.91 -14.19 3.34
CA ARG A 101 -0.50 -14.42 3.65
C ARG A 101 -1.31 -13.33 3.00
N LEU A 102 -2.07 -13.69 1.98
CA LEU A 102 -2.85 -12.76 1.17
C LEU A 102 -4.33 -13.12 1.25
N PRO A 103 -5.25 -12.14 1.20
CA PRO A 103 -6.67 -12.40 1.03
C PRO A 103 -6.95 -13.15 -0.28
N ALA A 104 -8.09 -13.83 -0.33
CA ALA A 104 -8.59 -14.39 -1.58
C ALA A 104 -9.08 -13.25 -2.50
N GLY A 105 -9.25 -13.54 -3.80
CA GLY A 105 -9.92 -12.61 -4.71
C GLY A 105 -9.09 -11.43 -5.23
N LEU A 106 -7.75 -11.46 -5.12
CA LEU A 106 -6.88 -10.37 -5.60
C LEU A 106 -7.10 -9.94 -7.05
N ALA A 107 -7.61 -10.84 -7.92
CA ALA A 107 -7.96 -10.55 -9.30
C ALA A 107 -9.06 -9.49 -9.46
N GLN A 108 -9.89 -9.32 -8.43
CA GLN A 108 -11.03 -8.40 -8.42
C GLN A 108 -10.77 -7.16 -7.54
N SER A 109 -9.56 -7.02 -6.99
CA SER A 109 -9.21 -5.96 -6.03
C SER A 109 -8.24 -4.92 -6.62
N HIS A 110 -8.25 -3.73 -6.05
CA HIS A 110 -7.13 -2.79 -6.15
C HIS A 110 -6.06 -3.21 -5.14
N VAL A 111 -5.00 -3.86 -5.62
CA VAL A 111 -3.89 -4.29 -4.76
C VAL A 111 -2.87 -3.16 -4.66
N VAL A 112 -2.58 -2.72 -3.43
CA VAL A 112 -1.65 -1.63 -3.16
C VAL A 112 -0.48 -2.16 -2.32
N LEU A 113 0.67 -2.33 -2.97
CA LEU A 113 1.91 -2.81 -2.38
C LEU A 113 2.64 -1.65 -1.68
N LEU A 114 3.00 -1.84 -0.40
CA LEU A 114 3.52 -0.76 0.46
C LEU A 114 4.96 -1.02 0.89
N ASP A 115 5.86 -0.10 0.56
CA ASP A 115 7.22 -0.04 1.12
C ASP A 115 7.68 1.43 1.11
N PRO A 116 8.05 2.04 2.24
CA PRO A 116 8.45 3.44 2.27
C PRO A 116 9.67 3.77 1.40
N MET A 117 10.51 2.80 1.04
CA MET A 117 11.73 3.05 0.26
C MET A 117 11.86 2.12 -0.95
N LEU A 118 11.97 2.72 -2.14
CA LEU A 118 12.37 2.01 -3.36
C LEU A 118 13.86 2.27 -3.64
N ALA A 119 14.72 1.38 -3.15
CA ALA A 119 16.17 1.51 -3.30
C ALA A 119 16.70 0.80 -4.55
N THR A 120 16.69 -0.53 -4.56
CA THR A 120 17.18 -1.36 -5.68
C THR A 120 16.06 -2.06 -6.43
N GLY A 121 14.81 -1.81 -6.08
CA GLY A 121 13.63 -2.45 -6.69
C GLY A 121 13.42 -3.94 -6.41
N ARG A 122 14.41 -4.67 -5.88
CA ARG A 122 14.36 -6.14 -5.76
C ARG A 122 13.20 -6.65 -4.91
N SER A 123 13.03 -6.12 -3.70
CA SER A 123 11.95 -6.54 -2.80
C SER A 123 10.58 -6.22 -3.40
N ALA A 124 10.41 -5.04 -3.99
CA ALA A 124 9.17 -4.64 -4.65
C ALA A 124 8.85 -5.53 -5.86
N THR A 125 9.86 -5.86 -6.67
CA THR A 125 9.72 -6.74 -7.84
C THR A 125 9.34 -8.16 -7.44
N GLU A 126 10.00 -8.71 -6.42
CA GLU A 126 9.68 -10.05 -5.89
C GLU A 126 8.26 -10.08 -5.32
N ALA A 127 7.88 -9.09 -4.51
CA ALA A 127 6.54 -8.98 -3.95
C ALA A 127 5.48 -8.84 -5.06
N ALA A 128 5.72 -8.02 -6.08
CA ALA A 128 4.83 -7.89 -7.23
C ALA A 128 4.71 -9.20 -8.03
N THR A 129 5.80 -9.97 -8.13
CA THR A 129 5.80 -11.29 -8.78
C THR A 129 4.93 -12.28 -8.00
N LEU A 130 5.06 -12.31 -6.67
CA LEU A 130 4.21 -13.14 -5.80
C LEU A 130 2.73 -12.74 -5.92
N LEU A 131 2.42 -11.45 -5.94
CA LEU A 131 1.04 -10.96 -6.11
C LEU A 131 0.45 -11.40 -7.46
N LYS A 132 1.22 -11.28 -8.55
CA LYS A 132 0.80 -11.75 -9.88
C LYS A 132 0.57 -13.26 -9.90
N ALA A 133 1.45 -14.03 -9.28
CA ALA A 133 1.30 -15.48 -9.17
C ALA A 133 0.04 -15.89 -8.39
N GLN A 134 -0.42 -15.04 -7.47
CA GLN A 134 -1.66 -15.20 -6.70
C GLN A 134 -2.88 -14.57 -7.39
N GLY A 135 -2.75 -14.15 -8.65
CA GLY A 135 -3.85 -13.68 -9.49
C GLY A 135 -4.14 -12.20 -9.41
N ALA A 136 -3.31 -11.38 -8.75
CA ALA A 136 -3.50 -9.93 -8.75
C ALA A 136 -3.34 -9.35 -10.16
N THR A 137 -4.36 -8.64 -10.65
CA THR A 137 -4.36 -8.03 -11.99
C THR A 137 -4.08 -6.53 -11.98
N SER A 138 -4.28 -5.87 -10.85
CA SER A 138 -4.07 -4.43 -10.67
C SER A 138 -3.20 -4.22 -9.44
N ILE A 139 -1.92 -3.87 -9.66
CA ILE A 139 -0.96 -3.63 -8.59
C ILE A 139 -0.48 -2.18 -8.70
N GLN A 140 -0.68 -1.41 -7.64
CA GLN A 140 -0.05 -0.10 -7.45
C GLN A 140 1.00 -0.22 -6.35
N PHE A 141 2.17 0.36 -6.57
CA PHE A 141 3.22 0.41 -5.57
C PHE A 141 3.32 1.81 -4.99
N ILE A 142 3.24 1.94 -3.67
CA ILE A 142 3.36 3.22 -2.98
C ILE A 142 4.62 3.22 -2.11
N CYS A 143 5.48 4.20 -2.37
CA CYS A 143 6.68 4.51 -1.59
C CYS A 143 6.81 6.00 -1.31
N VAL A 144 7.57 6.35 -0.26
CA VAL A 144 7.83 7.75 0.13
C VAL A 144 9.05 8.32 -0.58
N VAL A 145 10.05 7.48 -0.83
CA VAL A 145 11.28 7.87 -1.52
C VAL A 145 11.73 6.74 -2.44
N ALA A 146 12.19 7.14 -3.63
CA ALA A 146 12.73 6.25 -4.64
C ALA A 146 14.10 6.73 -5.12
N CYS A 147 14.90 5.79 -5.63
CA CYS A 147 16.14 6.03 -6.36
C CYS A 147 15.94 5.68 -7.84
N GLU A 148 16.66 6.35 -8.74
CA GLU A 148 16.58 6.13 -10.20
C GLU A 148 16.90 4.68 -10.63
N ILE A 149 17.76 3.99 -9.88
CA ILE A 149 18.14 2.59 -10.16
C ILE A 149 17.01 1.60 -9.78
N GLY A 150 16.06 2.04 -8.94
CA GLY A 150 15.05 1.21 -8.28
C GLY A 150 13.72 1.12 -8.99
#